data_AF-A0A6J3FR26-F1
#
_entry.id   AF-A0A6J3FR26-F1
#
_cell.length_a   1.000
_cell.length_b   1.000
_cell.length_c   1.000
_cell.angle_alpha   90.00
_cell.angle_beta   90.00
_cell.angle_gamma   90.00
#
_symmetry.space_group_name_H-M   'P 1'
#
loop_
_entity.id
_entity.type
_entity.pdbx_description
1 polymer ?
#
loop_
_entity_poly.entity_id
_entity_poly.type
_entity_poly.pdbx_seq_one_letter_code
_entity_poly.pdbx_strand_id
1 'polypeptide(L)'
;MQKLELGRHNETHPIAKWLLEKQELGEGFGSTQTTVVALEALTRFRQDVPFESVQDLRVQISAPKRALNVNWQIDDNNAYQQRSAKFLAQDDLEIKASGSGRGTISILTTYHKSPVSWEDSCNRCQLNATLCSVPEENKKGEETFQLRMETRFQDDREATMTIMEVSLLTGFYPNQDDLKRLTSDVERYTFQYETKTSTSDSTVVLYLEKLSHEKNTVLGFRVHRMLQAEFLQAALSTVYDYYEPSRRCSTFYNLPTEQSSLQKICLKDVCRCAEVYKTKLESVGVSASNPYVYYNMQLEDIIKSGMSQVTKEKSQCGVMLEVHPGGPTVQEGPTSACTHTGFSPGTDPATPLSMKKFVSHATCHDSLGLQEQESYLIMGQTSDLQKPSGYSYVLGWETFLMLWPAYRDASKEELWGQLEEFSEYMRTHGCES
;
A
#
# COMPACT_ATOMS: atom_id res chain seq x y z
N MET A 1 26.86 -0.83 31.78
CA MET A 1 27.36 0.12 32.79
C MET A 1 28.08 -0.57 33.92
N GLN A 2 27.44 -1.45 34.72
CA GLN A 2 28.12 -2.20 35.80
C GLN A 2 29.44 -2.89 35.39
N LYS A 3 29.50 -3.48 34.18
CA LYS A 3 30.73 -4.11 33.66
C LYS A 3 31.88 -3.12 33.42
N LEU A 4 31.57 -1.87 33.06
CA LEU A 4 32.55 -0.79 32.93
C LEU A 4 33.06 -0.37 34.31
N GLU A 5 32.15 -0.19 35.28
CA GLU A 5 32.48 0.14 36.68
C GLU A 5 33.38 -0.92 37.34
N LEU A 6 33.18 -2.19 36.98
CA LEU A 6 34.00 -3.31 37.44
C LEU A 6 35.32 -3.50 36.65
N GLY A 7 35.63 -2.62 35.68
CA GLY A 7 36.84 -2.71 34.85
C GLY A 7 36.87 -3.90 33.88
N ARG A 8 35.73 -4.54 33.61
CA ARG A 8 35.64 -5.76 32.76
C ARG A 8 35.53 -5.40 31.28
N HIS A 9 36.47 -4.62 30.75
CA HIS A 9 36.40 -4.04 29.40
C HIS A 9 36.25 -5.09 28.28
N ASN A 10 36.90 -6.24 28.38
CA ASN A 10 36.81 -7.31 27.37
C ASN A 10 35.36 -7.81 27.15
N GLU A 11 34.53 -7.82 28.20
CA GLU A 11 33.13 -8.23 28.11
C GLU A 11 32.22 -7.13 27.55
N THR A 12 32.69 -5.89 27.53
CA THR A 12 31.89 -4.75 27.07
C THR A 12 31.91 -4.58 25.56
N HIS A 13 32.96 -5.04 24.87
CA HIS A 13 33.04 -5.02 23.41
C HIS A 13 31.86 -5.71 22.69
N PRO A 14 31.49 -6.98 23.01
CA PRO A 14 30.36 -7.64 22.35
C PRO A 14 29.02 -6.97 22.67
N ILE A 15 28.88 -6.39 23.87
CA ILE A 15 27.66 -5.67 24.27
C ILE A 15 27.53 -4.36 23.48
N ALA A 16 28.62 -3.59 23.37
CA ALA A 16 28.65 -2.36 22.58
C ALA A 16 28.38 -2.65 21.10
N LYS A 17 28.97 -3.72 20.55
CA LYS A 17 28.68 -4.18 19.19
C LYS A 17 27.19 -4.49 19.01
N TRP A 18 26.60 -5.26 19.92
CA TRP A 18 25.18 -5.60 19.87
C TRP A 18 24.28 -4.35 19.95
N LEU A 19 24.61 -3.38 20.81
CA LEU A 19 23.87 -2.12 20.89
C LEU A 19 23.93 -1.35 19.56
N LEU A 20 25.12 -1.22 18.96
CA LEU A 20 25.26 -0.55 17.66
C LEU A 20 24.48 -1.25 16.54
N GLU A 21 24.37 -2.58 16.59
CA GLU A 21 23.55 -3.37 15.65
C GLU A 21 22.04 -3.20 15.88
N LYS A 22 21.62 -2.76 17.06
CA LYS A 22 20.21 -2.49 17.42
C LYS A 22 19.78 -1.05 17.20
N GLN A 23 20.69 -0.16 16.84
CA GLN A 23 20.36 1.23 16.55
C GLN A 23 19.58 1.33 15.24
N GLU A 24 18.40 1.94 15.28
CA GLU A 24 17.55 2.15 14.13
C GLU A 24 18.06 3.33 13.28
N LEU A 25 17.72 3.33 11.98
CA LEU A 25 18.03 4.47 11.10
C LEU A 25 17.22 5.69 11.54
N GLY A 26 17.92 6.72 12.01
CA GLY A 26 17.35 7.83 12.79
C GLY A 26 17.99 7.98 14.19
N GLU A 27 18.99 7.14 14.50
CA GLU A 27 19.80 7.14 15.72
C GLU A 27 19.07 6.72 17.01
N GLY A 28 17.79 6.35 16.90
CA GLY A 28 16.97 5.87 18.02
C GLY A 28 17.06 4.36 18.27
N PHE A 29 16.50 3.92 19.40
CA PHE A 29 16.40 2.52 19.81
C PHE A 29 14.93 2.12 20.04
N GLY A 30 14.03 2.51 19.12
CA GLY A 30 12.60 2.22 19.16
C GLY A 30 11.77 3.05 20.16
N SER A 31 12.32 3.42 21.33
CA SER A 31 11.65 4.32 22.29
C SER A 31 12.63 5.31 22.91
N THR A 32 12.10 6.42 23.45
CA THR A 32 12.92 7.49 24.02
C THR A 32 13.77 7.00 25.19
N GLN A 33 13.20 6.20 26.10
CA GLN A 33 13.93 5.68 27.26
C GLN A 33 15.07 4.74 26.86
N THR A 34 14.79 3.80 25.95
CA THR A 34 15.82 2.88 25.44
C THR A 34 16.92 3.64 24.73
N THR A 35 16.56 4.69 23.97
CA THR A 35 17.52 5.54 23.26
C THR A 35 18.45 6.25 24.23
N VAL A 36 17.92 6.90 25.28
CA VAL A 36 18.73 7.61 26.27
C VAL A 36 19.70 6.67 26.98
N VAL A 37 19.21 5.52 27.47
CA VAL A 37 20.04 4.55 28.20
C VAL A 37 21.10 3.91 27.29
N ALA A 38 20.75 3.59 26.05
CA ALA A 38 21.69 3.01 25.09
C ALA A 38 22.78 4.00 24.69
N LEU A 39 22.43 5.27 24.42
CA LEU A 39 23.39 6.32 24.11
C LEU A 39 24.31 6.58 25.30
N GLU A 40 23.79 6.68 26.53
CA GLU A 40 24.60 6.83 27.73
C GLU A 40 25.60 5.66 27.88
N ALA A 41 25.14 4.43 27.69
CA ALA A 41 25.98 3.25 27.79
C ALA A 41 27.11 3.24 26.73
N LEU A 42 26.80 3.62 25.49
CA LEU A 42 27.78 3.72 24.40
C LEU A 42 28.79 4.86 24.64
N THR A 43 28.33 6.01 25.15
CA THR A 43 29.22 7.12 25.51
C THR A 43 30.18 6.74 26.63
N ARG A 44 29.70 6.13 27.71
CA ARG A 44 30.57 5.67 28.82
C ARG A 44 31.55 4.59 28.34
N PHE A 45 31.08 3.64 27.53
CA PHE A 45 31.97 2.64 26.93
C PHE A 45 33.08 3.30 26.11
N ARG A 46 32.78 4.35 25.33
CA ARG A 46 33.77 5.08 24.54
C ARG A 46 34.80 5.82 25.40
N GLN A 47 34.37 6.36 26.54
CA GLN A 47 35.24 7.06 27.49
C GLN A 47 36.21 6.10 28.19
N ASP A 48 35.72 4.96 28.66
CA ASP A 48 36.52 3.99 29.43
C ASP A 48 37.34 3.04 28.53
N VAL A 49 36.92 2.88 27.26
CA VAL A 49 37.57 2.03 26.26
C VAL A 49 37.92 2.86 25.03
N PRO A 50 39.02 3.65 25.09
CA PRO A 50 39.49 4.44 23.96
C PRO A 50 39.88 3.53 22.80
N PHE A 51 39.79 4.08 21.59
CA PHE A 51 40.06 3.35 20.35
C PHE A 51 41.35 3.92 19.80
N GLU A 52 42.41 3.13 19.90
CA GLU A 52 43.75 3.47 19.42
C GLU A 52 43.96 2.85 18.04
N SER A 53 43.22 3.30 17.03
CA SER A 53 43.55 2.93 15.65
C SER A 53 43.25 4.03 14.66
N VAL A 54 44.05 4.07 13.61
CA VAL A 54 43.88 4.92 12.43
C VAL A 54 42.58 4.55 11.72
N GLN A 55 41.76 5.54 11.40
CA GLN A 55 40.62 5.36 10.50
C GLN A 55 41.14 5.52 9.05
N ASP A 56 41.11 4.44 8.28
CA ASP A 56 41.31 4.38 6.82
C ASP A 56 40.43 3.26 6.28
N LEU A 57 39.15 3.55 6.05
CA LEU A 57 38.19 2.62 5.48
C LEU A 57 37.85 3.01 4.04
N ARG A 58 37.88 2.02 3.16
CA ARG A 58 37.40 2.12 1.78
C ARG A 58 36.20 1.21 1.63
N VAL A 59 35.04 1.82 1.45
CA VAL A 59 33.75 1.13 1.32
C VAL A 59 33.25 1.31 -0.11
N GLN A 60 32.96 0.20 -0.77
CA GLN A 60 32.40 0.13 -2.11
C GLN A 60 31.02 -0.53 -2.04
N ILE A 61 30.01 0.15 -2.61
CA ILE A 61 28.62 -0.32 -2.67
C ILE A 61 28.23 -0.38 -4.14
N SER A 62 27.94 -1.57 -4.65
CA SER A 62 27.55 -1.78 -6.05
C SER A 62 26.19 -2.44 -6.18
N ALA A 63 25.41 -1.98 -7.16
CA ALA A 63 24.18 -2.61 -7.65
C ALA A 63 24.44 -3.16 -9.07
N PRO A 64 24.86 -4.43 -9.22
CA PRO A 64 25.40 -4.96 -10.48
C PRO A 64 24.42 -4.85 -11.66
N LYS A 65 23.13 -5.10 -11.40
CA LYS A 65 22.07 -5.08 -12.43
C LYS A 65 21.87 -3.71 -13.09
N ARG A 66 22.27 -2.62 -12.43
CA ARG A 66 22.14 -1.24 -12.95
C ARG A 66 23.47 -0.58 -13.26
N ALA A 67 24.59 -1.30 -13.10
CA ALA A 67 25.94 -0.74 -13.20
C ALA A 67 26.16 0.50 -12.31
N LEU A 68 25.47 0.59 -11.17
CA LEU A 68 25.63 1.68 -10.20
C LEU A 68 26.69 1.29 -9.18
N ASN A 69 27.65 2.17 -8.94
CA ASN A 69 28.75 1.95 -7.99
C ASN A 69 29.00 3.23 -7.18
N VAL A 70 29.10 3.08 -5.86
CA VAL A 70 29.35 4.16 -4.90
C VAL A 70 30.57 3.80 -4.08
N ASN A 71 31.56 4.69 -4.05
CA ASN A 71 32.78 4.50 -3.30
C ASN A 71 32.91 5.58 -2.22
N TRP A 72 33.19 5.17 -0.99
CA TRP A 72 33.47 6.05 0.13
C TRP A 72 34.87 5.78 0.67
N GLN A 73 35.62 6.85 0.85
CA GLN A 73 36.88 6.86 1.60
C GLN A 73 36.62 7.58 2.92
N ILE A 74 36.95 6.90 4.02
CA ILE A 74 36.72 7.38 5.37
C ILE A 74 38.07 7.40 6.09
N ASP A 75 38.51 8.60 6.46
CA ASP A 75 39.74 8.85 7.20
C ASP A 75 39.46 9.62 8.49
N ASP A 76 40.49 9.90 9.28
CA ASP A 76 40.35 10.65 10.53
C ASP A 76 39.78 12.08 10.33
N ASN A 77 39.97 12.68 9.15
CA ASN A 77 39.46 14.04 8.86
C ASN A 77 37.96 14.07 8.59
N ASN A 78 37.40 12.96 8.09
CA ASN A 78 36.01 12.87 7.64
C ASN A 78 35.21 11.72 8.31
N ALA A 79 35.76 11.16 9.40
CA ALA A 79 35.17 10.03 10.14
C ALA A 79 33.75 10.30 10.65
N TYR A 80 33.47 11.56 11.02
CA TYR A 80 32.17 11.98 11.57
C TYR A 80 31.18 12.47 10.50
N GLN A 81 31.57 12.46 9.22
CA GLN A 81 30.69 12.88 8.14
C GLN A 81 29.69 11.77 7.80
N GLN A 82 28.40 12.04 7.95
CA GLN A 82 27.36 11.13 7.51
C GLN A 82 27.32 11.02 5.97
N ARG A 83 27.18 9.80 5.47
CA ARG A 83 27.11 9.49 4.04
C ARG A 83 25.91 8.60 3.77
N SER A 84 25.19 8.87 2.67
CA SER A 84 24.03 8.09 2.27
C SER A 84 23.94 7.97 0.75
N ALA A 85 23.44 6.83 0.28
CA ALA A 85 23.11 6.61 -1.12
C ALA A 85 21.74 5.92 -1.21
N LYS A 86 20.98 6.23 -2.26
CA LYS A 86 19.65 5.64 -2.51
C LYS A 86 19.74 4.60 -3.62
N PHE A 87 19.07 3.47 -3.40
CA PHE A 87 18.98 2.34 -4.32
C PHE A 87 17.50 1.92 -4.45
N LEU A 88 17.17 1.14 -5.47
CA LEU A 88 15.84 0.54 -5.56
C LEU A 88 15.77 -0.67 -4.62
N ALA A 89 14.60 -0.89 -4.01
CA ALA A 89 14.41 -2.04 -3.11
C ALA A 89 14.59 -3.42 -3.78
N GLN A 90 14.59 -3.46 -5.13
CA GLN A 90 14.79 -4.67 -5.94
C GLN A 90 16.26 -4.88 -6.35
N ASP A 91 17.14 -3.93 -6.01
CA ASP A 91 18.56 -4.01 -6.33
C ASP A 91 19.26 -4.97 -5.37
N ASP A 92 19.97 -5.96 -5.91
CA ASP A 92 20.90 -6.76 -5.12
C ASP A 92 22.16 -5.92 -4.87
N LEU A 93 22.42 -5.58 -3.61
CA LEU A 93 23.56 -4.75 -3.23
C LEU A 93 24.75 -5.62 -2.80
N GLU A 94 25.92 -5.34 -3.36
CA GLU A 94 27.19 -5.90 -2.91
C GLU A 94 28.00 -4.81 -2.20
N ILE A 95 28.36 -5.06 -0.94
CA ILE A 95 29.10 -4.12 -0.10
C ILE A 95 30.48 -4.72 0.22
N LYS A 96 31.54 -4.04 -0.20
CA LYS A 96 32.93 -4.40 0.08
C LYS A 96 33.56 -3.32 0.95
N ALA A 97 34.09 -3.70 2.11
CA ALA A 97 34.85 -2.82 2.98
C ALA A 97 36.29 -3.32 3.09
N SER A 98 37.26 -2.40 3.02
CA SER A 98 38.69 -2.70 3.14
C SER A 98 39.40 -1.58 3.89
N GLY A 99 40.60 -1.87 4.42
CA GLY A 99 41.40 -0.92 5.20
C GLY A 99 41.37 -1.20 6.71
N SER A 100 41.72 -0.20 7.52
CA SER A 100 41.80 -0.28 8.98
C SER A 100 40.85 0.72 9.63
N GLY A 101 40.14 0.29 10.67
CA GLY A 101 39.17 1.14 11.37
C GLY A 101 37.88 0.39 11.67
N ARG A 102 36.91 1.11 12.23
CA ARG A 102 35.57 0.57 12.48
C ARG A 102 34.53 1.55 11.98
N GLY A 103 33.43 1.03 11.46
CA GLY A 103 32.31 1.82 10.98
C GLY A 103 31.04 0.99 11.01
N THR A 104 29.91 1.69 10.99
CA THR A 104 28.59 1.08 10.94
C THR A 104 27.95 1.43 9.60
N ILE A 105 27.35 0.44 8.96
CA ILE A 105 26.52 0.64 7.77
C ILE A 105 25.09 0.20 8.11
N SER A 106 24.13 1.07 7.79
CA SER A 106 22.72 0.83 8.04
C SER A 106 21.95 0.95 6.74
N ILE A 107 21.07 -0.02 6.47
CA ILE A 107 20.26 -0.07 5.25
C ILE A 107 18.80 0.13 5.64
N LEU A 108 18.17 1.19 5.12
CA LEU A 108 16.75 1.46 5.30
C LEU A 108 15.99 1.13 4.01
N THR A 109 15.03 0.21 4.10
CA THR A 109 14.10 -0.07 3.01
C THR A 109 12.72 0.47 3.37
N THR A 110 12.33 1.57 2.72
CA THR A 110 10.98 2.13 2.86
C THR A 110 10.09 1.57 1.76
N TYR A 111 8.96 1.00 2.15
CA TYR A 111 7.94 0.50 1.23
C TYR A 111 6.56 0.61 1.87
N HIS A 112 5.53 0.76 1.04
CA HIS A 112 4.15 0.65 1.50
C HIS A 112 3.77 -0.83 1.57
N LYS A 113 3.31 -1.28 2.75
CA LYS A 113 2.82 -2.64 2.96
C LYS A 113 1.31 -2.63 3.03
N SER A 114 0.66 -3.58 2.36
CA SER A 114 -0.77 -3.80 2.54
C SER A 114 -1.04 -4.24 4.00
N PRO A 115 -2.06 -3.69 4.66
CA PRO A 115 -2.25 -3.88 6.09
C PRO A 115 -2.87 -5.23 6.51
N VAL A 116 -3.08 -6.14 5.57
CA VAL A 116 -3.53 -7.53 5.84
C VAL A 116 -2.58 -8.27 6.80
N SER A 117 -1.36 -7.76 7.04
CA SER A 117 -0.43 -8.34 8.00
C SER A 117 -0.51 -7.78 9.43
N TRP A 118 -1.45 -6.90 9.77
CA TRP A 118 -1.57 -6.36 11.14
C TRP A 118 -2.56 -7.13 12.03
N GLU A 119 -3.31 -8.09 11.47
CA GLU A 119 -4.19 -8.97 12.26
C GLU A 119 -3.40 -9.75 13.32
N ASP A 120 -2.18 -10.19 13.01
CA ASP A 120 -1.29 -10.90 13.94
C ASP A 120 -0.71 -10.02 15.07
N SER A 121 -0.82 -8.69 14.97
CA SER A 121 -0.25 -7.75 15.95
C SER A 121 -1.21 -7.30 17.05
N CYS A 122 -2.52 -7.54 16.90
CA CYS A 122 -3.54 -7.09 17.85
C CYS A 122 -3.74 -8.04 19.05
N ASN A 123 -2.73 -8.86 19.39
CA ASN A 123 -2.86 -9.90 20.43
C ASN A 123 -2.95 -9.36 21.87
N ARG A 124 -2.66 -8.06 22.08
CA ARG A 124 -2.57 -7.46 23.43
C ARG A 124 -3.42 -6.20 23.66
N CYS A 125 -4.06 -5.70 22.61
CA CYS A 125 -4.96 -4.54 22.72
C CYS A 125 -6.21 -4.86 21.89
N GLN A 126 -7.38 -4.45 22.34
CA GLN A 126 -8.56 -4.37 21.49
C GLN A 126 -8.69 -2.93 21.00
N LEU A 127 -8.97 -2.74 19.71
CA LEU A 127 -9.26 -1.44 19.13
C LEU A 127 -10.40 -1.57 18.12
N ASN A 128 -11.45 -0.80 18.32
CA ASN A 128 -12.55 -0.66 17.38
C ASN A 128 -12.76 0.83 17.09
N ALA A 129 -12.93 1.20 15.83
CA ALA A 129 -13.18 2.57 15.42
C ALA A 129 -14.40 2.59 14.51
N THR A 130 -15.35 3.46 14.82
CA THR A 130 -16.63 3.55 14.12
C THR A 130 -16.97 5.01 13.89
N LEU A 131 -17.52 5.31 12.72
CA LEU A 131 -18.02 6.62 12.38
C LEU A 131 -19.55 6.56 12.39
N CYS A 132 -20.20 7.50 13.08
CA CYS A 132 -21.66 7.59 13.15
C CYS A 132 -22.13 8.95 12.61
N SER A 133 -23.25 8.97 11.89
CA SER A 133 -23.88 10.24 11.50
C SER A 133 -24.46 10.95 12.72
N VAL A 134 -24.26 12.27 12.80
CA VAL A 134 -24.87 13.11 13.84
C VAL A 134 -26.08 13.81 13.22
N PRO A 135 -27.29 13.69 13.80
CA PRO A 135 -28.44 14.45 13.31
C PRO A 135 -28.14 15.96 13.39
N GLU A 136 -28.43 16.68 12.31
CA GLU A 136 -27.95 18.04 12.01
C GLU A 136 -28.04 19.02 13.19
N GLU A 137 -26.90 19.62 13.57
CA GLU A 137 -26.87 20.86 14.36
C GLU A 137 -26.69 22.13 13.49
N ASN A 138 -26.29 22.01 12.20
CA ASN A 138 -25.74 23.15 11.46
C ASN A 138 -26.51 23.58 10.21
N LYS A 139 -26.92 24.85 10.21
CA LYS A 139 -27.56 25.61 9.11
C LYS A 139 -26.68 25.87 7.87
N LYS A 140 -25.54 25.17 7.72
CA LYS A 140 -24.49 25.47 6.71
C LYS A 140 -24.21 24.35 5.70
N GLY A 141 -24.88 23.20 5.80
CA GLY A 141 -24.70 22.10 4.83
C GLY A 141 -23.36 21.35 4.93
N GLU A 142 -22.59 21.54 6.01
CA GLU A 142 -21.40 20.72 6.29
C GLU A 142 -21.80 19.42 6.99
N GLU A 143 -21.61 18.28 6.32
CA GLU A 143 -21.83 16.95 6.90
C GLU A 143 -20.89 16.74 8.09
N THR A 144 -21.48 16.39 9.23
CA THR A 144 -20.76 16.17 10.49
C THR A 144 -20.97 14.74 10.97
N PHE A 145 -19.89 14.10 11.36
CA PHE A 145 -19.89 12.73 11.85
C PHE A 145 -19.23 12.65 13.22
N GLN A 146 -19.68 11.72 14.05
CA GLN A 146 -19.08 11.39 15.33
C GLN A 146 -18.13 10.21 15.14
N LEU A 147 -16.82 10.43 15.28
CA LEU A 147 -15.85 9.35 15.36
C LEU A 147 -15.84 8.81 16.79
N ARG A 148 -16.03 7.51 16.94
CA ARG A 148 -16.00 6.80 18.22
C ARG A 148 -14.98 5.67 18.14
N MET A 149 -14.01 5.72 19.05
CA MET A 149 -12.95 4.72 19.20
C MET A 149 -13.08 4.07 20.57
N GLU A 150 -13.03 2.74 20.59
CA GLU A 150 -13.11 1.94 21.80
C GLU A 150 -11.87 1.07 21.90
N THR A 151 -11.17 1.16 23.03
CA THR A 151 -9.94 0.41 23.23
C THR A 151 -9.83 -0.11 24.66
N ARG A 152 -9.19 -1.28 24.78
CA ARG A 152 -8.90 -1.92 26.07
C ARG A 152 -7.60 -2.70 25.96
N PHE A 153 -6.82 -2.67 27.04
CA PHE A 153 -5.62 -3.49 27.12
C PHE A 153 -6.00 -4.93 27.51
N GLN A 154 -5.39 -5.93 26.88
CA GLN A 154 -5.72 -7.34 27.11
C GLN A 154 -4.71 -8.09 27.99
N ASP A 155 -3.75 -7.39 28.58
CA ASP A 155 -2.76 -7.95 29.53
C ASP A 155 -3.30 -7.91 30.97
N ASP A 156 -2.62 -8.56 31.91
CA ASP A 156 -3.06 -8.70 33.32
C ASP A 156 -2.86 -7.42 34.17
N ARG A 157 -2.43 -6.32 33.55
CA ARG A 157 -2.12 -5.05 34.20
C ARG A 157 -2.52 -3.88 33.32
N GLU A 158 -2.81 -2.73 33.90
CA GLU A 158 -3.01 -1.50 33.11
C GLU A 158 -1.76 -1.19 32.26
N ALA A 159 -1.98 -0.77 31.02
CA ALA A 159 -0.89 -0.23 30.21
C ALA A 159 -0.54 1.16 30.75
N THR A 160 0.75 1.50 30.69
CA THR A 160 1.24 2.83 31.02
C THR A 160 0.87 3.84 29.93
N MET A 161 1.65 4.91 29.76
CA MET A 161 1.43 5.91 28.73
C MET A 161 1.22 5.25 27.36
N THR A 162 0.07 5.55 26.75
CA THR A 162 -0.38 4.94 25.50
C THR A 162 -0.67 6.05 24.49
N ILE A 163 -0.28 5.85 23.25
CA ILE A 163 -0.56 6.80 22.15
C ILE A 163 -1.64 6.20 21.25
N MET A 164 -2.64 7.01 20.94
CA MET A 164 -3.64 6.70 19.91
C MET A 164 -3.47 7.67 18.74
N GLU A 165 -3.09 7.13 17.59
CA GLU A 165 -2.89 7.86 16.34
C GLU A 165 -4.05 7.56 15.40
N VAL A 166 -4.74 8.62 14.97
CA VAL A 166 -6.00 8.54 14.24
C VAL A 166 -5.84 9.30 12.94
N SER A 167 -5.63 8.59 11.84
CA SER A 167 -5.74 9.18 10.51
C SER A 167 -7.21 9.46 10.21
N LEU A 168 -7.49 10.63 9.64
CA LEU A 168 -8.83 11.01 9.19
C LEU A 168 -9.02 10.60 7.73
N LEU A 169 -10.28 10.40 7.33
CA LEU A 169 -10.65 10.20 5.93
C LEU A 169 -10.22 11.41 5.09
N THR A 170 -9.87 11.19 3.83
CA THR A 170 -9.47 12.27 2.90
C THR A 170 -10.56 13.33 2.81
N GLY A 171 -10.18 14.59 3.03
CA GLY A 171 -11.13 15.72 3.03
C GLY A 171 -11.93 15.90 4.33
N PHE A 172 -11.59 15.18 5.40
CA PHE A 172 -12.17 15.36 6.75
C PHE A 172 -11.20 16.10 7.67
N TYR A 173 -11.77 16.90 8.58
CA TYR A 173 -11.02 17.61 9.61
C TYR A 173 -11.71 17.49 10.98
N PRO A 174 -10.95 17.52 12.09
CA PRO A 174 -11.52 17.30 13.41
C PRO A 174 -12.14 18.58 13.98
N ASN A 175 -13.20 18.43 14.76
CA ASN A 175 -13.75 19.50 15.57
C ASN A 175 -12.78 19.84 16.72
N GLN A 176 -12.23 21.05 16.68
CA GLN A 176 -11.21 21.48 17.65
C GLN A 176 -11.77 21.65 19.07
N ASP A 177 -13.05 21.97 19.23
CA ASP A 177 -13.65 22.16 20.56
C ASP A 177 -13.91 20.83 21.26
N ASP A 178 -14.18 19.77 20.52
CA ASP A 178 -14.28 18.42 21.06
C ASP A 178 -12.90 17.91 21.50
N LEU A 179 -11.84 18.14 20.70
CA LEU A 179 -10.47 17.77 21.09
C LEU A 179 -10.00 18.48 22.36
N LYS A 180 -10.29 19.78 22.50
CA LYS A 180 -9.99 20.55 23.73
C LYS A 180 -10.74 20.01 24.95
N ARG A 181 -11.97 19.52 24.76
CA ARG A 181 -12.77 18.92 25.84
C ARG A 181 -12.17 17.60 26.32
N LEU A 182 -11.67 16.77 25.42
CA LEU A 182 -10.99 15.51 25.77
C LEU A 182 -9.76 15.73 26.67
N THR A 183 -9.07 16.88 26.51
CA THR A 183 -7.95 17.29 27.36
C THR A 183 -8.31 18.17 28.55
N SER A 184 -9.61 18.40 28.80
CA SER A 184 -10.03 19.24 29.92
C SER A 184 -9.79 18.52 31.25
N ASP A 185 -9.58 19.29 32.32
CA ASP A 185 -9.38 18.75 33.67
C ASP A 185 -10.59 17.95 34.20
N VAL A 186 -11.76 18.11 33.57
CA VAL A 186 -13.01 17.45 33.96
C VAL A 186 -13.10 16.05 33.34
N GLU A 187 -12.72 15.90 32.07
CA GLU A 187 -12.80 14.62 31.37
C GLU A 187 -11.50 13.81 31.51
N ARG A 188 -10.33 14.46 31.41
CA ARG A 188 -8.97 13.88 31.53
C ARG A 188 -8.78 12.54 30.83
N TYR A 189 -9.52 12.29 29.75
CA TYR A 189 -9.35 11.07 28.97
C TYR A 189 -8.00 11.08 28.25
N THR A 190 -7.60 12.26 27.77
CA THR A 190 -6.28 12.51 27.18
C THR A 190 -5.62 13.65 27.96
N PHE A 191 -4.30 13.61 28.14
CA PHE A 191 -3.59 14.74 28.77
C PHE A 191 -3.02 15.71 27.74
N GLN A 192 -2.88 15.27 26.49
CA GLN A 192 -2.43 16.09 25.36
C GLN A 192 -3.02 15.56 24.06
N TYR A 193 -3.16 16.44 23.07
CA TYR A 193 -3.42 16.08 21.68
C TYR A 193 -2.55 16.88 20.71
N GLU A 194 -2.31 16.33 19.53
CA GLU A 194 -1.68 17.01 18.41
C GLU A 194 -2.49 16.77 17.14
N THR A 195 -2.57 17.78 16.27
CA THR A 195 -3.16 17.65 14.93
C THR A 195 -2.09 17.90 13.88
N LYS A 196 -1.80 16.88 13.06
CA LYS A 196 -0.87 16.95 11.93
C LYS A 196 -1.69 16.99 10.65
N THR A 197 -1.81 18.17 10.05
CA THR A 197 -2.50 18.39 8.78
C THR A 197 -1.49 18.70 7.68
N SER A 198 -1.42 17.84 6.67
CA SER A 198 -0.75 18.10 5.39
C SER A 198 -1.78 18.44 4.31
N THR A 199 -1.33 18.65 3.07
CA THR A 199 -2.21 18.99 1.93
C THR A 199 -3.23 17.88 1.58
N SER A 200 -2.96 16.62 1.96
CA SER A 200 -3.82 15.47 1.65
C SER A 200 -4.24 14.66 2.87
N ASP A 201 -3.44 14.67 3.95
CA ASP A 201 -3.61 13.77 5.08
C ASP A 201 -3.78 14.57 6.38
N SER A 202 -4.80 14.22 7.17
CA SER A 202 -5.02 14.79 8.49
C SER A 202 -4.94 13.70 9.54
N THR A 203 -4.09 13.87 10.54
CA THR A 203 -3.90 12.91 11.63
C THR A 203 -4.07 13.60 12.97
N VAL A 204 -4.80 12.96 13.88
CA VAL A 204 -4.94 13.36 15.29
C VAL A 204 -4.16 12.37 16.15
N VAL A 205 -3.26 12.88 16.99
CA VAL A 205 -2.52 12.07 17.96
C VAL A 205 -3.04 12.41 19.35
N LEU A 206 -3.47 11.39 20.08
CA LEU A 206 -4.00 11.49 21.44
C LEU A 206 -3.06 10.79 22.42
N TYR A 207 -2.70 11.47 23.50
CA TYR A 207 -1.83 10.93 24.54
C TYR A 207 -2.65 10.55 25.77
N LEU A 208 -2.65 9.25 26.09
CA LEU A 208 -3.35 8.66 27.23
C LEU A 208 -2.32 8.38 28.33
N GLU A 209 -2.65 8.76 29.57
CA GLU A 209 -1.77 8.48 30.72
C GLU A 209 -1.68 6.98 31.01
N LYS A 210 -2.80 6.27 30.85
CA LYS A 210 -2.91 4.83 31.04
C LYS A 210 -4.03 4.23 30.20
N LEU A 211 -3.93 2.93 29.93
CA LEU A 211 -5.01 2.17 29.30
C LEU A 211 -5.46 1.03 30.22
N SER A 212 -6.75 1.03 30.55
CA SER A 212 -7.35 0.06 31.46
C SER A 212 -7.40 -1.33 30.84
N HIS A 213 -7.20 -2.35 31.67
CA HIS A 213 -7.35 -3.76 31.29
C HIS A 213 -8.74 -4.33 31.61
N GLU A 214 -9.45 -3.74 32.59
CA GLU A 214 -10.78 -4.18 33.05
C GLU A 214 -11.92 -3.56 32.24
N LYS A 215 -11.86 -2.24 32.03
CA LYS A 215 -12.90 -1.44 31.37
C LYS A 215 -12.43 -0.94 30.02
N ASN A 216 -13.37 -0.86 29.07
CA ASN A 216 -13.15 -0.24 27.77
C ASN A 216 -13.04 1.28 27.94
N THR A 217 -11.97 1.86 27.41
CA THR A 217 -11.82 3.30 27.24
C THR A 217 -12.48 3.70 25.92
N VAL A 218 -13.46 4.58 25.98
CA VAL A 218 -14.19 5.08 24.81
C VAL A 218 -13.84 6.55 24.62
N LEU A 219 -13.33 6.88 23.44
CA LEU A 219 -12.97 8.23 23.04
C LEU A 219 -13.78 8.59 21.81
N GLY A 220 -14.18 9.86 21.68
CA GLY A 220 -14.82 10.30 20.47
C GLY A 220 -14.82 11.80 20.31
N PHE A 221 -14.75 12.24 19.06
CA PHE A 221 -14.84 13.64 18.68
C PHE A 221 -15.54 13.75 17.33
N ARG A 222 -16.14 14.91 17.05
CA ARG A 222 -16.77 15.16 15.75
C ARG A 222 -15.71 15.44 14.69
N VAL A 223 -16.00 14.99 13.47
CA VAL A 223 -15.25 15.30 12.26
C VAL A 223 -16.20 15.91 11.24
N HIS A 224 -15.71 16.89 10.50
CA HIS A 224 -16.46 17.62 9.49
C HIS A 224 -15.91 17.28 8.11
N ARG A 225 -16.80 17.09 7.14
CA ARG A 225 -16.45 16.83 5.75
C ARG A 225 -16.29 18.14 5.00
N MET A 226 -15.08 18.42 4.52
CA MET A 226 -14.77 19.61 3.72
C MET A 226 -15.06 19.40 2.24
N LEU A 227 -14.75 18.21 1.71
CA LEU A 227 -14.90 17.88 0.30
C LEU A 227 -15.74 16.61 0.12
N GLN A 228 -16.74 16.68 -0.76
CA GLN A 228 -17.49 15.52 -1.19
C GLN A 228 -16.70 14.78 -2.27
N ALA A 229 -15.77 13.93 -1.85
CA ALA A 229 -15.16 12.93 -2.73
C ALA A 229 -16.04 11.68 -2.80
N GLU A 230 -16.15 11.11 -4.00
CA GLU A 230 -16.71 9.77 -4.22
C GLU A 230 -15.57 8.74 -4.04
N PHE A 231 -15.85 7.60 -3.39
CA PHE A 231 -14.89 6.51 -3.09
C PHE A 231 -13.78 6.88 -2.08
N LEU A 232 -14.15 6.98 -0.80
CA LEU A 232 -13.18 7.22 0.27
C LEU A 232 -12.40 5.95 0.61
N GLN A 233 -11.08 6.08 0.75
CA GLN A 233 -10.27 5.02 1.33
C GLN A 233 -10.52 4.96 2.85
N ALA A 234 -10.68 3.75 3.39
CA ALA A 234 -10.81 3.54 4.82
C ALA A 234 -9.61 4.13 5.56
N ALA A 235 -9.87 4.87 6.63
CA ALA A 235 -8.85 5.52 7.44
C ALA A 235 -8.35 4.60 8.56
N LEU A 236 -7.09 4.78 8.96
CA LEU A 236 -6.41 3.96 9.95
C LEU A 236 -6.46 4.60 11.34
N SER A 237 -6.84 3.82 12.34
CA SER A 237 -6.66 4.14 13.76
C SER A 237 -5.69 3.14 14.37
N THR A 238 -4.68 3.62 15.10
CA THR A 238 -3.66 2.78 15.73
C THR A 238 -3.46 3.17 17.19
N VAL A 239 -3.38 2.18 18.07
CA VAL A 239 -3.06 2.35 19.48
C VAL A 239 -1.76 1.61 19.81
N TYR A 240 -0.84 2.23 20.55
CA TYR A 240 0.42 1.60 20.93
C TYR A 240 0.99 2.10 22.26
N ASP A 241 1.72 1.22 22.95
CA ASP A 241 2.45 1.57 24.17
C ASP A 241 3.65 2.49 23.85
N TYR A 242 3.81 3.56 24.61
CA TYR A 242 4.87 4.54 24.38
C TYR A 242 6.29 3.97 24.60
N TYR A 243 6.47 3.09 25.59
CA TYR A 243 7.76 2.52 25.94
C TYR A 243 8.09 1.28 25.13
N GLU A 244 7.08 0.55 24.67
CA GLU A 244 7.21 -0.63 23.81
C GLU A 244 6.30 -0.54 22.57
N PRO A 245 6.62 0.29 21.56
CA PRO A 245 5.76 0.54 20.39
C PRO A 245 5.51 -0.68 19.49
N SER A 246 6.19 -1.80 19.73
CA SER A 246 5.88 -3.09 19.10
C SER A 246 4.55 -3.65 19.60
N ARG A 247 4.11 -3.28 20.81
CA ARG A 247 2.75 -3.52 21.33
C ARG A 247 1.80 -2.52 20.70
N ARG A 248 1.35 -2.82 19.48
CA ARG A 248 0.38 -1.98 18.79
C ARG A 248 -0.77 -2.78 18.21
N CYS A 249 -1.95 -2.16 18.18
CA CYS A 249 -3.07 -2.66 17.41
C CYS A 249 -3.59 -1.56 16.50
N SER A 250 -4.00 -1.94 15.29
CA SER A 250 -4.53 -1.04 14.28
C SER A 250 -5.88 -1.56 13.79
N THR A 251 -6.80 -0.65 13.51
CA THR A 251 -8.10 -0.94 12.91
C THR A 251 -8.45 0.10 11.86
N PHE A 252 -9.26 -0.29 10.89
CA PHE A 252 -9.76 0.61 9.86
C PHE A 252 -11.19 1.02 10.15
N TYR A 253 -11.53 2.25 9.79
CA TYR A 253 -12.90 2.74 9.82
C TYR A 253 -13.22 3.48 8.52
N ASN A 254 -14.50 3.50 8.17
CA ASN A 254 -14.98 4.21 6.99
C ASN A 254 -16.34 4.89 7.30
N LEU A 255 -16.92 5.56 6.31
CA LEU A 255 -18.29 6.07 6.37
C LEU A 255 -19.27 4.95 6.76
N PRO A 256 -20.38 5.26 7.48
CA PRO A 256 -21.35 4.24 7.92
C PRO A 256 -21.93 3.39 6.79
N THR A 257 -22.01 3.94 5.58
CA THR A 257 -22.54 3.30 4.37
C THR A 257 -21.50 2.48 3.61
N GLU A 258 -20.22 2.56 3.99
CA GLU A 258 -19.10 1.92 3.30
C GLU A 258 -18.44 0.87 4.20
N GLN A 259 -17.94 -0.22 3.62
CA GLN A 259 -17.20 -1.22 4.39
C GLN A 259 -15.89 -0.64 4.93
N SER A 260 -15.56 -0.99 6.16
CA SER A 260 -14.34 -0.53 6.85
C SER A 260 -13.08 -1.27 6.40
N SER A 261 -13.19 -2.31 5.57
CA SER A 261 -12.05 -2.96 4.93
C SER A 261 -11.54 -2.13 3.75
N LEU A 262 -10.22 -1.92 3.66
CA LEU A 262 -9.63 -1.40 2.42
C LEU A 262 -10.04 -2.29 1.26
N GLN A 263 -10.86 -1.75 0.35
CA GLN A 263 -11.02 -2.33 -0.97
C GLN A 263 -9.64 -2.25 -1.63
N LYS A 264 -8.99 -3.40 -1.81
CA LYS A 264 -7.69 -3.47 -2.48
C LYS A 264 -7.89 -3.01 -3.92
N ILE A 265 -7.36 -1.83 -4.25
CA ILE A 265 -7.41 -1.21 -5.58
C ILE A 265 -6.09 -0.44 -5.81
N CYS A 266 -5.05 -1.06 -6.40
CA CYS A 266 -3.97 -0.50 -7.27
C CYS A 266 -2.84 -1.52 -7.63
N LEU A 267 -2.50 -1.76 -8.92
CA LEU A 267 -1.15 -2.16 -9.38
C LEU A 267 -0.33 -0.94 -9.84
N LYS A 268 0.29 -0.22 -8.89
CA LYS A 268 1.37 0.77 -9.13
C LYS A 268 1.08 1.81 -10.24
N ASP A 269 2.15 2.29 -10.90
CA ASP A 269 2.21 3.36 -11.92
C ASP A 269 2.44 2.83 -13.36
N VAL A 270 1.88 1.67 -13.72
CA VAL A 270 2.09 1.10 -15.05
C VAL A 270 0.76 0.89 -15.76
N CYS A 271 0.41 1.81 -16.65
CA CYS A 271 -0.58 1.53 -17.69
C CYS A 271 0.01 0.43 -18.60
N ARG A 272 -0.46 -0.81 -18.43
CA ARG A 272 -0.22 -1.90 -19.36
C ARG A 272 -1.49 -2.17 -20.12
N CYS A 273 -1.34 -2.49 -21.39
CA CYS A 273 -2.46 -2.76 -22.26
C CYS A 273 -3.18 -4.04 -21.78
N ALA A 274 -4.44 -3.90 -21.35
CA ALA A 274 -5.25 -4.99 -20.81
C ALA A 274 -5.62 -6.00 -21.90
N GLU A 275 -5.73 -7.28 -21.53
CA GLU A 275 -6.34 -8.29 -22.40
C GLU A 275 -7.84 -8.08 -22.44
N VAL A 276 -8.46 -8.30 -23.60
CA VAL A 276 -9.89 -8.05 -23.82
C VAL A 276 -10.51 -9.28 -24.45
N TYR A 277 -11.50 -9.84 -23.75
CA TYR A 277 -12.20 -11.06 -24.15
C TYR A 277 -13.71 -10.84 -24.19
N LYS A 278 -14.37 -11.45 -25.17
CA LYS A 278 -15.81 -11.72 -25.11
C LYS A 278 -15.99 -13.15 -24.66
N THR A 279 -16.70 -13.34 -23.55
CA THR A 279 -16.79 -14.64 -22.89
C THR A 279 -18.22 -14.97 -22.53
N LYS A 280 -18.61 -16.24 -22.64
CA LYS A 280 -19.92 -16.72 -22.22
C LYS A 280 -19.80 -17.53 -20.95
N LEU A 281 -20.62 -17.24 -19.93
CA LEU A 281 -20.59 -17.99 -18.67
C LEU A 281 -21.31 -19.33 -18.83
N GLU A 282 -20.59 -20.45 -18.76
CA GLU A 282 -21.18 -21.77 -18.96
C GLU A 282 -21.63 -22.43 -17.65
N SER A 283 -20.87 -22.27 -16.57
CA SER A 283 -21.27 -22.79 -15.26
C SER A 283 -20.60 -22.08 -14.09
N VAL A 284 -21.31 -22.04 -12.95
CA VAL A 284 -20.79 -21.56 -11.67
C VAL A 284 -20.59 -22.72 -10.69
N GLY A 285 -19.37 -22.89 -10.18
CA GLY A 285 -19.01 -23.89 -9.17
C GLY A 285 -18.76 -23.25 -7.81
N VAL A 286 -19.51 -23.66 -6.78
CA VAL A 286 -19.32 -23.23 -5.39
C VAL A 286 -18.82 -24.41 -4.56
N SER A 287 -17.76 -24.22 -3.78
CA SER A 287 -17.25 -25.25 -2.85
C SER A 287 -17.58 -24.90 -1.41
N ALA A 288 -18.12 -25.85 -0.65
CA ALA A 288 -18.35 -25.66 0.79
C ALA A 288 -17.06 -25.60 1.63
N SER A 289 -15.93 -26.06 1.08
CA SER A 289 -14.64 -26.15 1.76
C SER A 289 -13.65 -25.01 1.42
N ASN A 290 -14.02 -24.10 0.53
CA ASN A 290 -13.14 -23.02 0.08
C ASN A 290 -13.95 -21.75 -0.19
N PRO A 291 -13.58 -20.57 0.34
CA PRO A 291 -14.36 -19.32 0.18
C PRO A 291 -14.32 -18.69 -1.23
N TYR A 292 -14.03 -19.47 -2.28
CA TYR A 292 -13.99 -19.00 -3.66
C TYR A 292 -15.09 -19.63 -4.51
N VAL A 293 -15.62 -18.81 -5.42
CA VAL A 293 -16.56 -19.20 -6.47
C VAL A 293 -15.81 -19.28 -7.78
N TYR A 294 -16.04 -20.36 -8.53
CA TYR A 294 -15.40 -20.62 -9.80
C TYR A 294 -16.38 -20.41 -10.94
N TYR A 295 -16.00 -19.59 -11.92
CA TYR A 295 -16.78 -19.33 -13.12
C TYR A 295 -16.08 -19.99 -14.30
N ASN A 296 -16.72 -20.99 -14.89
CA ASN A 296 -16.21 -21.62 -16.10
C ASN A 296 -16.80 -20.86 -17.30
N MET A 297 -15.96 -20.11 -18.00
CA MET A 297 -16.38 -19.24 -19.10
C MET A 297 -15.75 -19.71 -20.41
N GLN A 298 -16.53 -19.74 -21.47
CA GLN A 298 -16.06 -20.05 -22.82
C GLN A 298 -15.64 -18.76 -23.52
N LEU A 299 -14.44 -18.74 -24.12
CA LEU A 299 -14.02 -17.62 -24.96
C LEU A 299 -14.79 -17.63 -26.28
N GLU A 300 -15.71 -16.68 -26.47
CA GLU A 300 -16.39 -16.50 -27.77
C GLU A 300 -15.49 -15.72 -28.74
N ASP A 301 -14.73 -14.75 -28.22
CA ASP A 301 -13.86 -13.91 -29.03
C ASP A 301 -12.65 -13.38 -28.24
N ILE A 302 -11.53 -13.18 -28.95
CA ILE A 302 -10.31 -12.58 -28.42
C ILE A 302 -10.18 -11.23 -29.12
N ILE A 303 -10.68 -10.19 -28.45
CA ILE A 303 -10.66 -8.81 -28.96
C ILE A 303 -9.23 -8.27 -28.89
N LYS A 304 -8.48 -8.62 -27.83
CA LYS A 304 -7.07 -8.26 -27.68
C LYS A 304 -6.29 -9.25 -26.82
N SER A 305 -5.15 -9.70 -27.31
CA SER A 305 -4.18 -10.52 -26.56
C SER A 305 -3.03 -9.67 -26.03
N GLY A 306 -2.45 -10.04 -24.88
CA GLY A 306 -1.44 -9.24 -24.15
C GLY A 306 -0.04 -9.18 -24.77
N MET A 307 0.12 -9.29 -26.10
CA MET A 307 1.42 -9.24 -26.77
C MET A 307 1.67 -7.91 -27.50
N SER A 308 2.23 -6.91 -26.80
CA SER A 308 3.32 -6.06 -27.33
C SER A 308 3.97 -5.25 -26.21
N GLN A 309 5.27 -5.45 -25.99
CA GLN A 309 6.10 -4.45 -25.33
C GLN A 309 6.51 -3.43 -26.40
N VAL A 310 6.04 -2.18 -26.29
CA VAL A 310 6.61 -1.08 -27.08
C VAL A 310 7.86 -0.60 -26.33
N THR A 311 9.04 -1.11 -26.72
CA THR A 311 10.31 -0.48 -26.36
C THR A 311 10.43 0.85 -27.10
N LYS A 312 10.55 1.96 -26.34
CA LYS A 312 10.86 3.30 -26.86
C LYS A 312 12.17 3.26 -27.65
N GLU A 313 12.09 3.20 -28.98
CA GLU A 313 13.10 3.77 -29.84
C GLU A 313 12.53 5.03 -30.50
N LYS A 314 13.31 6.11 -30.41
CA LYS A 314 12.98 7.43 -30.94
C LYS A 314 12.54 7.33 -32.41
N SER A 315 11.31 7.69 -32.71
CA SER A 315 10.97 8.25 -34.02
C SER A 315 9.93 9.34 -33.86
N GLN A 316 10.35 10.50 -34.31
CA GLN A 316 9.66 11.76 -34.30
C GLN A 316 8.62 11.73 -35.43
N CYS A 317 7.34 11.57 -35.09
CA CYS A 317 6.23 11.78 -36.01
C CYS A 317 5.21 12.69 -35.33
N GLY A 318 5.45 14.00 -35.46
CA GLY A 318 4.44 15.01 -35.12
C GLY A 318 3.64 15.33 -36.37
N VAL A 319 2.32 15.14 -36.31
CA VAL A 319 1.37 15.83 -37.18
C VAL A 319 0.34 16.49 -36.27
N MET A 320 0.33 17.82 -36.28
CA MET A 320 -0.70 18.65 -35.67
C MET A 320 -1.94 18.59 -36.58
N LEU A 321 -3.10 18.24 -36.03
CA LEU A 321 -4.38 18.41 -36.71
C LEU A 321 -5.18 19.50 -35.99
N GLU A 322 -5.30 20.67 -36.64
CA GLU A 322 -6.26 21.71 -36.27
C GLU A 322 -7.63 21.33 -36.84
N VAL A 323 -8.67 21.39 -36.01
CA VAL A 323 -10.05 21.09 -36.41
C VAL A 323 -10.82 22.40 -36.58
N HIS A 324 -11.35 22.63 -37.78
CA HIS A 324 -12.41 23.60 -38.04
C HIS A 324 -13.79 22.92 -38.04
N PRO A 325 -14.87 23.65 -37.72
CA PRO A 325 -16.22 23.11 -37.62
C PRO A 325 -16.78 22.87 -39.03
N GLY A 326 -16.48 21.70 -39.60
CA GLY A 326 -16.96 21.30 -40.92
C GLY A 326 -16.69 19.84 -41.31
N GLY A 327 -16.11 19.04 -40.41
CA GLY A 327 -15.81 17.62 -40.64
C GLY A 327 -14.38 17.40 -41.18
N PRO A 328 -13.79 16.21 -40.91
CA PRO A 328 -12.43 15.89 -41.35
C PRO A 328 -12.41 15.33 -42.78
N THR A 329 -11.60 15.93 -43.65
CA THR A 329 -11.17 15.31 -44.92
C THR A 329 -9.77 14.71 -44.72
N VAL A 330 -9.63 13.41 -45.00
CA VAL A 330 -8.37 12.66 -44.95
C VAL A 330 -7.76 12.58 -46.35
N GLN A 331 -6.47 12.90 -46.50
CA GLN A 331 -5.70 12.58 -47.69
C GLN A 331 -4.71 11.46 -47.35
N GLU A 332 -4.78 10.35 -48.09
CA GLU A 332 -3.97 9.14 -47.88
C GLU A 332 -2.48 9.34 -48.23
N GLY A 333 -1.61 8.75 -47.40
CA GLY A 333 -0.18 8.55 -47.64
C GLY A 333 0.22 7.09 -47.34
N PRO A 334 1.33 6.59 -47.90
CA PRO A 334 1.45 5.17 -48.25
C PRO A 334 1.73 4.25 -47.06
N THR A 335 1.15 3.06 -47.16
CA THR A 335 1.28 1.91 -46.28
C THR A 335 2.71 1.38 -46.27
N SER A 336 3.24 1.08 -45.09
CA SER A 336 4.33 0.09 -44.97
C SER A 336 4.10 -0.84 -43.79
N ALA A 337 4.13 -2.12 -44.09
CA ALA A 337 3.90 -3.23 -43.17
C ALA A 337 5.12 -3.46 -42.28
N CYS A 338 4.89 -3.75 -40.99
CA CYS A 338 5.91 -4.26 -40.08
C CYS A 338 5.43 -5.61 -39.51
N THR A 339 6.05 -6.70 -39.98
CA THR A 339 5.98 -8.03 -39.38
C THR A 339 7.12 -8.18 -38.38
N HIS A 340 6.83 -8.53 -37.12
CA HIS A 340 7.84 -9.16 -36.24
C HIS A 340 7.20 -10.21 -35.32
N THR A 341 7.74 -11.43 -35.45
CA THR A 341 7.58 -12.58 -34.56
C THR A 341 8.55 -12.49 -33.38
N GLY A 342 8.09 -12.88 -32.19
CA GLY A 342 8.92 -13.04 -30.99
C GLY A 342 8.11 -13.65 -29.85
N PHE A 343 8.21 -14.97 -29.66
CA PHE A 343 7.58 -15.70 -28.55
C PHE A 343 8.39 -15.51 -27.27
N SER A 344 7.73 -15.05 -26.20
CA SER A 344 8.26 -15.12 -24.82
C SER A 344 7.58 -16.28 -24.09
N PRO A 345 8.31 -17.16 -23.39
CA PRO A 345 7.73 -18.32 -22.72
C PRO A 345 7.16 -17.89 -21.36
N GLY A 346 5.83 -17.71 -21.29
CA GLY A 346 5.16 -17.39 -20.02
C GLY A 346 3.67 -17.05 -20.09
N THR A 347 3.12 -16.74 -21.26
CA THR A 347 1.71 -16.35 -21.41
C THR A 347 0.86 -17.58 -21.77
N ASP A 348 -0.24 -17.81 -21.07
CA ASP A 348 -1.23 -18.84 -21.43
C ASP A 348 -1.79 -18.54 -22.83
N PRO A 349 -1.61 -19.40 -23.85
CA PRO A 349 -2.10 -19.13 -25.19
C PRO A 349 -3.63 -19.14 -25.21
N ALA A 350 -4.24 -17.96 -25.28
CA ALA A 350 -5.67 -17.83 -25.47
C ALA A 350 -6.05 -18.30 -26.89
N THR A 351 -6.82 -19.37 -26.98
CA THR A 351 -7.43 -19.84 -28.24
C THR A 351 -8.93 -19.59 -28.23
N PRO A 352 -9.55 -19.15 -29.34
CA PRO A 352 -11.00 -19.03 -29.42
C PRO A 352 -11.67 -20.36 -29.07
N LEU A 353 -12.85 -20.31 -28.44
CA LEU A 353 -13.63 -21.45 -27.95
C LEU A 353 -13.01 -22.25 -26.79
N SER A 354 -11.84 -21.85 -26.28
CA SER A 354 -11.26 -22.49 -25.10
C SER A 354 -12.03 -22.13 -23.83
N MET A 355 -12.07 -23.07 -22.89
CA MET A 355 -12.61 -22.84 -21.55
C MET A 355 -11.57 -22.16 -20.68
N LYS A 356 -11.91 -21.01 -20.13
CA LYS A 356 -11.13 -20.32 -19.10
C LYS A 356 -11.86 -20.37 -17.77
N LYS A 357 -11.07 -20.62 -16.73
CA LYS A 357 -11.57 -20.68 -15.35
C LYS A 357 -11.28 -19.36 -14.66
N PHE A 358 -12.34 -18.64 -14.32
CA PHE A 358 -12.29 -17.42 -13.54
C PHE A 358 -12.67 -17.70 -12.08
N VAL A 359 -12.15 -16.91 -11.14
CA VAL A 359 -12.33 -17.13 -9.70
C VAL A 359 -12.61 -15.81 -9.00
N SER A 360 -13.66 -15.75 -8.19
CA SER A 360 -13.89 -14.62 -7.27
C SER A 360 -14.03 -15.14 -5.84
N HIS A 361 -13.85 -14.26 -4.86
CA HIS A 361 -14.27 -14.58 -3.49
C HIS A 361 -15.80 -14.70 -3.43
N ALA A 362 -16.33 -15.56 -2.56
CA ALA A 362 -17.77 -15.83 -2.45
C ALA A 362 -18.58 -14.58 -2.07
N THR A 363 -18.00 -13.65 -1.31
CA THR A 363 -18.64 -12.38 -0.96
C THR A 363 -18.87 -11.45 -2.15
N CYS A 364 -18.16 -11.66 -3.26
CA CYS A 364 -18.33 -10.85 -4.47
C CYS A 364 -19.38 -11.45 -5.42
N HIS A 365 -19.87 -12.66 -5.17
CA HIS A 365 -20.76 -13.37 -6.09
C HIS A 365 -22.05 -12.59 -6.38
N ASP A 366 -22.75 -12.17 -5.32
CA ASP A 366 -24.02 -11.44 -5.44
C ASP A 366 -23.82 -10.06 -6.09
N SER A 367 -22.71 -9.38 -5.81
CA SER A 367 -22.37 -8.07 -6.39
C SER A 367 -21.98 -8.15 -7.87
N LEU A 368 -21.38 -9.27 -8.29
CA LEU A 368 -21.01 -9.48 -9.69
C LEU A 368 -22.24 -9.81 -10.56
N GLY A 369 -23.29 -10.39 -9.97
CA GLY A 369 -24.59 -10.61 -10.64
C GLY A 369 -24.52 -11.44 -11.93
N LEU A 370 -23.49 -12.28 -12.09
CA LEU A 370 -23.28 -13.05 -13.32
C LEU A 370 -24.32 -14.16 -13.45
N GLN A 371 -24.94 -14.21 -14.62
CA GLN A 371 -25.92 -15.22 -15.01
C GLN A 371 -25.31 -16.21 -16.00
N GLU A 372 -25.59 -17.50 -15.78
CA GLU A 372 -25.21 -18.56 -16.71
C GLU A 372 -25.88 -18.34 -18.07
N GLN A 373 -25.19 -18.73 -19.14
CA GLN A 373 -25.57 -18.59 -20.54
C GLN A 373 -25.56 -17.17 -21.12
N GLU A 374 -25.24 -16.15 -20.31
CA GLU A 374 -25.03 -14.79 -20.77
C GLU A 374 -23.56 -14.55 -21.20
N SER A 375 -23.38 -13.60 -22.11
CA SER A 375 -22.06 -13.17 -22.59
C SER A 375 -21.62 -11.89 -21.88
N TYR A 376 -20.31 -11.77 -21.66
CA TYR A 376 -19.68 -10.69 -20.93
C TYR A 376 -18.40 -10.25 -21.63
N LEU A 377 -18.21 -8.94 -21.70
CA LEU A 377 -16.91 -8.32 -21.96
C LEU A 377 -16.08 -8.40 -20.69
N ILE A 378 -14.89 -8.99 -20.77
CA ILE A 378 -13.91 -9.03 -19.67
C ILE A 378 -12.64 -8.34 -20.13
N MET A 379 -12.17 -7.36 -19.35
CA MET A 379 -10.88 -6.71 -19.55
C MET A 379 -10.03 -6.82 -18.28
N GLY A 380 -8.80 -7.31 -18.37
CA GLY A 380 -7.96 -7.53 -17.18
C GLY A 380 -6.50 -7.86 -17.49
N GLN A 381 -5.70 -8.01 -16.43
CA GLN A 381 -4.26 -8.32 -16.52
C GLN A 381 -3.98 -9.84 -16.47
N THR A 382 -2.85 -10.26 -17.05
CA THR A 382 -2.34 -11.66 -17.00
C THR A 382 -1.71 -12.04 -15.66
N SER A 383 -1.57 -11.11 -14.71
CA SER A 383 -0.94 -11.34 -13.40
C SER A 383 -1.80 -12.14 -12.42
N ASP A 384 -3.07 -12.39 -12.73
CA ASP A 384 -4.02 -13.10 -11.86
C ASP A 384 -3.89 -14.63 -11.93
N LEU A 385 -2.68 -15.11 -12.24
CA LEU A 385 -2.38 -16.49 -12.57
C LEU A 385 -1.93 -17.26 -11.32
N GLN A 386 -2.82 -18.02 -10.70
CA GLN A 386 -2.45 -18.92 -9.60
C GLN A 386 -2.27 -20.36 -10.12
N LYS A 387 -1.16 -21.04 -9.79
CA LYS A 387 -0.92 -22.44 -10.19
C LYS A 387 -0.51 -23.32 -9.01
N PRO A 388 -1.28 -24.39 -8.76
CA PRO A 388 -0.66 -25.70 -8.53
C PRO A 388 -1.00 -26.78 -9.59
N SER A 389 -2.08 -26.65 -10.38
CA SER A 389 -2.51 -27.72 -11.31
C SER A 389 -3.21 -27.25 -12.61
N GLY A 390 -3.24 -25.96 -12.93
CA GLY A 390 -3.88 -25.41 -14.13
C GLY A 390 -3.90 -23.87 -14.10
N TYR A 391 -4.22 -23.21 -15.21
CA TYR A 391 -4.41 -21.75 -15.25
C TYR A 391 -5.78 -21.39 -14.67
N SER A 392 -5.84 -20.45 -13.73
CA SER A 392 -7.07 -19.86 -13.22
C SER A 392 -6.86 -18.37 -13.06
N TYR A 393 -7.87 -17.58 -13.46
CA TYR A 393 -7.83 -16.13 -13.51
C TYR A 393 -8.68 -15.55 -12.39
N VAL A 394 -8.11 -14.74 -11.52
CA VAL A 394 -8.87 -14.07 -10.47
C VAL A 394 -9.66 -12.90 -11.07
N LEU A 395 -10.97 -12.85 -10.85
CA LEU A 395 -11.79 -11.65 -11.09
C LEU A 395 -11.49 -10.67 -9.96
N GLY A 396 -10.48 -9.86 -10.19
CA GLY A 396 -10.03 -8.82 -9.28
C GLY A 396 -10.75 -7.50 -9.54
N TRP A 397 -10.39 -6.49 -8.76
CA TRP A 397 -10.88 -5.13 -8.93
C TRP A 397 -10.35 -4.43 -10.20
N GLU A 398 -9.24 -4.92 -10.79
CA GLU A 398 -8.73 -4.48 -12.09
C GLU A 398 -9.44 -5.14 -13.27
N THR A 399 -10.29 -6.13 -12.97
CA THR A 399 -11.05 -6.82 -13.98
C THR A 399 -12.31 -6.02 -14.26
N PHE A 400 -12.34 -5.35 -15.41
CA PHE A 400 -13.57 -4.77 -15.91
C PHE A 400 -14.46 -5.90 -16.44
N LEU A 401 -15.72 -5.90 -16.01
CA LEU A 401 -16.71 -6.85 -16.44
C LEU A 401 -18.00 -6.12 -16.81
N MET A 402 -18.52 -6.37 -18.00
CA MET A 402 -19.77 -5.80 -18.47
C MET A 402 -20.57 -6.85 -19.25
N LEU A 403 -21.89 -6.87 -19.06
CA LEU A 403 -22.79 -7.71 -19.86
C LEU A 403 -22.69 -7.34 -21.34
N TRP A 404 -22.49 -8.33 -22.19
CA TRP A 404 -22.57 -8.22 -23.64
C TRP A 404 -23.97 -8.64 -24.09
N PRO A 405 -24.85 -7.70 -24.50
CA PRO A 405 -26.23 -8.03 -24.83
C PRO A 405 -26.33 -9.04 -25.98
N ALA A 406 -27.37 -9.88 -25.95
CA ALA A 406 -27.69 -10.75 -27.07
C ALA A 406 -28.06 -9.94 -28.32
N TYR A 407 -27.72 -10.46 -29.50
CA TYR A 407 -28.06 -9.85 -30.78
C TYR A 407 -29.59 -9.67 -30.89
N ARG A 408 -30.04 -8.42 -31.10
CA ARG A 408 -31.46 -7.98 -31.18
C ARG A 408 -32.24 -7.92 -29.87
N ASP A 409 -31.57 -7.73 -28.72
CA ASP A 409 -32.25 -7.21 -27.54
C ASP A 409 -32.67 -5.76 -27.79
N ALA A 410 -33.95 -5.55 -28.12
CA ALA A 410 -34.51 -4.23 -28.47
C ALA A 410 -34.36 -3.18 -27.36
N SER A 411 -34.10 -3.59 -26.11
CA SER A 411 -33.87 -2.67 -24.99
C SER A 411 -32.41 -2.21 -24.86
N LYS A 412 -31.47 -2.87 -25.56
CA LYS A 412 -30.01 -2.67 -25.43
C LYS A 412 -29.29 -2.61 -26.77
N GLU A 413 -30.01 -2.31 -27.86
CA GLU A 413 -29.46 -2.27 -29.23
C GLU A 413 -28.35 -1.22 -29.39
N GLU A 414 -28.47 -0.07 -28.71
CA GLU A 414 -27.44 0.98 -28.69
C GLU A 414 -26.15 0.52 -27.99
N LEU A 415 -26.27 -0.14 -26.84
CA LEU A 415 -25.12 -0.69 -26.10
C LEU A 415 -24.43 -1.80 -26.90
N TRP A 416 -25.21 -2.65 -27.58
CA TRP A 416 -24.66 -3.69 -28.45
C TRP A 416 -23.82 -3.09 -29.58
N GLY A 417 -24.33 -2.05 -30.24
CA GLY A 417 -23.60 -1.34 -31.30
C GLY A 417 -22.29 -0.71 -30.80
N GLN A 418 -22.31 -0.08 -29.62
CA GLN A 418 -21.11 0.52 -29.01
C GLN A 418 -20.04 -0.53 -28.66
N LEU A 419 -20.44 -1.72 -28.20
CA LEU A 419 -19.52 -2.80 -27.85
C LEU A 419 -18.86 -3.43 -29.10
N GLU A 420 -19.61 -3.56 -30.20
CA GLU A 420 -19.03 -4.01 -31.48
C GLU A 420 -18.07 -2.97 -32.06
N GLU A 421 -18.43 -1.67 -32.04
CA GLU A 421 -17.55 -0.58 -32.46
C GLU A 421 -16.26 -0.54 -31.60
N PHE A 422 -16.39 -0.67 -30.28
CA PHE A 422 -15.26 -0.77 -29.37
C PHE A 422 -14.37 -1.98 -29.68
N SER A 423 -14.97 -3.13 -29.97
CA SER A 423 -14.26 -4.36 -30.33
C SER A 423 -13.47 -4.20 -31.63
N GLU A 424 -14.06 -3.60 -32.67
CA GLU A 424 -13.37 -3.27 -33.92
C GLU A 424 -12.25 -2.26 -33.71
N TYR A 425 -12.50 -1.19 -32.94
CA TYR A 425 -11.50 -0.19 -32.60
C TYR A 425 -10.29 -0.81 -31.88
N MET A 426 -10.53 -1.65 -30.87
CA MET A 426 -9.46 -2.28 -30.09
C MET A 426 -8.62 -3.27 -30.90
N ARG A 427 -9.23 -3.96 -31.88
CA ARG A 427 -8.52 -4.82 -32.84
C ARG A 427 -7.64 -4.05 -33.80
N THR A 428 -8.10 -2.88 -34.23
CA THR A 428 -7.45 -2.08 -35.27
C THR A 428 -6.39 -1.13 -34.72
N HIS A 429 -6.66 -0.46 -33.61
CA HIS A 429 -5.82 0.62 -33.06
C HIS A 429 -5.00 0.20 -31.82
N GLY A 430 -5.35 -0.91 -31.16
CA GLY A 430 -4.60 -1.35 -29.99
C GLY A 430 -4.80 -0.43 -28.77
N CYS A 431 -3.76 -0.21 -27.96
CA CYS A 431 -3.80 0.76 -26.85
C CYS A 431 -2.89 1.92 -27.25
N GLU A 432 -3.41 3.14 -27.30
CA GLU A 432 -2.57 4.34 -27.42
C GLU A 432 -2.03 4.73 -26.03
N SER A 433 -0.75 5.15 -25.99
CA SER A 433 -0.02 5.47 -24.75
C SER A 433 0.02 6.95 -24.43
#